data_AF-A0A9Q6LPS7-F1
#
_entry.id   AF-A0A9Q6LPS7-F1
#
_cell.length_a   1.000
_cell.length_b   1.000
_cell.length_c   1.000
_cell.angle_alpha   90.00
_cell.angle_beta   90.00
_cell.angle_gamma   90.00
#
_symmetry.space_group_name_H-M   'P 1'
#
loop_
_entity.id
_entity.type
_entity.pdbx_description
1 polymer ?
#
loop_
_entity_poly.entity_id
_entity_poly.type
_entity_poly.pdbx_seq_one_letter_code
_entity_poly.pdbx_strand_id
1 'polypeptide(L)'
;MPTFTKVVLWDFDGPINYYNPDCSDTHHIPKGPDMPPELGISINYPDHIGTVLKILHANGVLSVPASQRCAYADDAREAGLKTAMYRSLNECFGTSREYLLEKHGETIAAGVDADNTGRSKNPYLDRVSDIAGCEGIVPEDIILVDDNPKYQAPAEAAGYQFLLVSREDDINLVYKDKAYLIQVMRKAGLSDKQILAGIVKNADNRDVRIDLLDIYMKIGPHSTEGFGLAKQIKARDQELQHAYYPKLAVLEHHCVEHGEILADSNPYKWQQVEKFAHTAGECAKNYLLNGSNNDFKPLEDSKEIMESLSLHRRGKRWRILGTIGLSLIATGVGIGVPWLAYKIGQAIGNAWKGKPVNFLFLGETQSSEQAQAIKSAASQLGIGH
;
A
#
# COMPACT_ATOMS: atom_id res chain seq x y z
N MET A 1 -0.53 -20.21 -18.39
CA MET A 1 -0.32 -18.78 -18.12
C MET A 1 -1.61 -18.22 -17.55
N PRO A 2 -1.59 -17.18 -16.69
CA PRO A 2 -2.83 -16.56 -16.24
C PRO A 2 -3.58 -16.02 -17.47
N THR A 3 -4.87 -16.33 -17.57
CA THR A 3 -5.75 -15.76 -18.59
C THR A 3 -6.34 -14.48 -18.01
N PHE A 4 -6.18 -13.36 -18.70
CA PHE A 4 -6.70 -12.07 -18.26
C PHE A 4 -8.16 -11.93 -18.66
N THR A 5 -8.93 -11.20 -17.86
CA THR A 5 -10.36 -10.95 -18.11
C THR A 5 -10.62 -9.55 -18.67
N LYS A 6 -9.69 -8.62 -18.43
CA LYS A 6 -9.70 -7.26 -18.97
C LYS A 6 -8.28 -6.74 -19.11
N VAL A 7 -8.13 -5.71 -19.94
CA VAL A 7 -6.85 -5.03 -20.16
C VAL A 7 -7.04 -3.53 -20.02
N VAL A 8 -6.13 -2.88 -19.29
CA VAL A 8 -6.03 -1.43 -19.16
C VAL A 8 -4.75 -0.97 -19.86
N LEU A 9 -4.91 -0.16 -20.89
CA LEU A 9 -3.83 0.49 -21.62
C LEU A 9 -3.65 1.89 -21.05
N TRP A 10 -2.46 2.15 -20.55
CA TRP A 10 -2.11 3.41 -19.91
C TRP A 10 -1.26 4.23 -20.86
N ASP A 11 -1.75 5.40 -21.29
CA ASP A 11 -0.82 6.39 -21.80
C ASP A 11 0.18 6.79 -20.70
N PHE A 12 1.37 7.17 -21.13
CA PHE A 12 2.43 7.53 -20.20
C PHE A 12 2.39 9.02 -19.89
N ASP A 13 2.34 9.87 -20.92
CA ASP A 13 2.42 11.32 -20.75
C ASP A 13 1.02 11.84 -20.38
N GLY A 14 0.89 12.47 -19.22
CA GLY A 14 -0.41 12.75 -18.63
C GLY A 14 -0.73 11.73 -17.55
N PRO A 15 -1.30 10.55 -17.81
CA PRO A 15 -1.76 9.66 -16.73
C PRO A 15 -0.68 9.31 -15.71
N ILE A 16 0.52 8.90 -16.15
CA ILE A 16 1.62 8.46 -15.26
C ILE A 16 2.70 9.54 -15.09
N ASN A 17 3.20 10.06 -16.20
CA ASN A 17 4.23 11.11 -16.27
C ASN A 17 3.55 12.47 -16.39
N TYR A 18 3.49 13.19 -15.28
CA TYR A 18 2.93 14.52 -15.21
C TYR A 18 3.69 15.34 -14.18
N TYR A 19 4.17 16.52 -14.58
CA TYR A 19 4.82 17.43 -13.65
C TYR A 19 3.79 18.35 -13.01
N ASN A 20 3.61 18.21 -11.70
CA ASN A 20 2.83 19.14 -10.89
C ASN A 20 3.78 19.80 -9.87
N PRO A 21 4.10 21.09 -9.99
CA PRO A 21 5.03 21.77 -9.09
C PRO A 21 4.54 21.82 -7.63
N ASP A 22 3.22 21.71 -7.41
CA ASP A 22 2.60 21.72 -6.09
C ASP A 22 2.41 20.32 -5.51
N CYS A 23 2.83 19.26 -6.22
CA CYS A 23 2.74 17.90 -5.73
C CYS A 23 3.87 17.58 -4.75
N SER A 24 3.50 17.31 -3.50
CA SER A 24 4.42 16.95 -2.42
C SER A 24 4.99 15.53 -2.52
N ASP A 25 4.45 14.70 -3.42
CA ASP A 25 4.81 13.30 -3.63
C ASP A 25 5.11 13.07 -5.11
N THR A 26 6.30 13.52 -5.52
CA THR A 26 6.75 13.43 -6.90
C THR A 26 8.09 12.71 -6.97
N HIS A 27 8.14 11.64 -7.77
CA HIS A 27 9.39 10.99 -8.10
C HIS A 27 9.95 11.61 -9.38
N HIS A 28 10.97 12.45 -9.22
CA HIS A 28 11.71 13.01 -10.34
C HIS A 28 12.84 12.07 -10.71
N ILE A 29 12.83 11.63 -11.96
CA ILE A 29 13.90 10.79 -12.48
C ILE A 29 14.92 11.71 -13.10
N PRO A 30 16.13 11.78 -12.52
CA PRO A 30 17.16 12.66 -13.01
C PRO A 30 17.52 12.30 -14.46
N LYS A 31 17.98 13.31 -15.18
CA LYS A 31 18.41 13.18 -16.56
C LYS A 31 19.45 12.08 -16.68
N GLY A 32 19.16 11.06 -17.48
CA GLY A 32 20.16 10.06 -17.86
C GLY A 32 21.07 10.60 -18.96
N PRO A 33 22.25 10.00 -19.18
CA PRO A 33 23.12 10.34 -20.30
C PRO A 33 22.43 10.13 -21.67
N ASP A 34 21.41 9.28 -21.71
CA ASP A 34 20.67 8.90 -22.92
C ASP A 34 19.40 9.75 -23.16
N MET A 35 19.15 10.81 -22.38
CA MET A 35 17.95 11.66 -22.55
C MET A 35 18.27 13.02 -23.18
N PRO A 36 17.39 13.53 -24.08
CA PRO A 36 17.49 14.91 -24.58
C PRO A 36 17.44 15.94 -23.43
N PRO A 37 18.12 17.09 -23.56
CA PRO A 37 18.27 18.08 -22.47
C PRO A 37 16.97 18.64 -21.89
N GLU A 38 15.86 18.50 -22.61
CA GLU A 38 14.59 19.19 -22.39
C GLU A 38 13.54 18.34 -21.65
N LEU A 39 13.78 17.04 -21.41
CA LEU A 39 12.74 16.11 -20.95
C LEU A 39 13.13 15.41 -19.64
N GLY A 40 12.59 15.91 -18.52
CA GLY A 40 12.55 15.16 -17.26
C GLY A 40 11.28 14.31 -17.17
N ILE A 41 11.37 13.13 -16.56
CA ILE A 41 10.20 12.33 -16.19
C ILE A 41 9.85 12.65 -14.74
N SER A 42 8.57 12.96 -14.49
CA SER A 42 8.03 13.21 -13.16
C SER A 42 6.80 12.35 -12.98
N ILE A 43 6.88 11.40 -12.05
CA ILE A 43 5.75 10.54 -11.71
C ILE A 43 5.19 11.03 -10.39
N ASN A 44 3.99 11.61 -10.43
CA ASN A 44 3.26 12.02 -9.23
C ASN A 44 2.59 10.82 -8.60
N TYR A 45 2.55 10.79 -7.27
CA TYR A 45 1.86 9.77 -6.47
C TYR A 45 2.23 8.32 -6.85
N PRO A 46 3.52 7.97 -6.99
CA PRO A 46 3.96 6.65 -7.43
C PRO A 46 3.39 5.53 -6.55
N ASP A 47 3.32 5.72 -5.23
CA ASP A 47 2.75 4.70 -4.33
C ASP A 47 1.25 4.47 -4.56
N HIS A 48 0.50 5.52 -4.94
CA HIS A 48 -0.93 5.41 -5.25
C HIS A 48 -1.13 4.66 -6.56
N ILE A 49 -0.39 5.03 -7.60
CA ILE A 49 -0.41 4.36 -8.90
C ILE A 49 0.00 2.89 -8.73
N GLY A 50 1.12 2.63 -8.04
CA GLY A 50 1.62 1.29 -7.76
C GLY A 50 0.60 0.44 -7.00
N THR A 51 -0.09 1.00 -6.00
CA THR A 51 -1.17 0.33 -5.29
C THR A 51 -2.29 -0.08 -6.24
N VAL A 52 -2.77 0.83 -7.08
CA VAL A 52 -3.87 0.53 -8.03
C VAL A 52 -3.47 -0.52 -9.06
N LEU A 53 -2.24 -0.46 -9.58
CA LEU A 53 -1.71 -1.47 -10.50
C LEU A 53 -1.66 -2.87 -9.87
N LYS A 54 -1.22 -2.97 -8.61
CA LYS A 54 -1.26 -4.23 -7.83
C LYS A 54 -2.70 -4.74 -7.65
N ILE A 55 -3.65 -3.86 -7.35
CA ILE A 55 -5.07 -4.24 -7.17
C ILE A 55 -5.66 -4.78 -8.48
N LEU A 56 -5.44 -4.09 -9.60
CA LEU A 56 -5.88 -4.54 -10.91
C LEU A 56 -5.30 -5.92 -11.24
N HIS A 57 -3.99 -6.08 -11.08
CA HIS A 57 -3.31 -7.35 -11.35
C HIS A 57 -3.86 -8.50 -10.49
N ALA A 58 -4.02 -8.28 -9.17
CA ALA A 58 -4.58 -9.27 -8.24
C ALA A 58 -6.03 -9.69 -8.57
N ASN A 59 -6.73 -8.91 -9.41
CA ASN A 59 -8.08 -9.20 -9.88
C ASN A 59 -8.12 -9.65 -11.36
N GLY A 60 -6.99 -10.09 -11.93
CA GLY A 60 -6.94 -10.64 -13.28
C GLY A 60 -7.08 -9.59 -14.40
N VAL A 61 -6.74 -8.33 -14.09
CA VAL A 61 -6.71 -7.22 -15.07
C VAL A 61 -5.27 -6.91 -15.43
N LEU A 62 -4.94 -7.01 -16.72
CA LEU A 62 -3.60 -6.69 -17.21
C LEU A 62 -3.46 -5.18 -17.40
N SER A 63 -2.39 -4.59 -16.87
CA SER A 63 -2.01 -3.19 -17.16
C SER A 63 -0.85 -3.16 -18.15
N VAL A 64 -1.01 -2.42 -19.25
CA VAL A 64 -0.08 -2.36 -20.39
C VAL A 64 0.29 -0.90 -20.68
N PRO A 65 1.57 -0.55 -20.90
CA PRO A 65 1.92 0.80 -21.32
C PRO A 65 1.56 0.98 -22.80
N ALA A 66 0.88 2.08 -23.13
CA ALA A 66 0.32 2.36 -24.45
C ALA A 66 0.67 3.78 -24.95
N SER A 67 1.84 4.27 -24.56
CA SER A 67 2.38 5.55 -25.02
C SER A 67 2.88 5.47 -26.47
N GLN A 68 2.86 6.60 -27.18
CA GLN A 68 3.54 6.72 -28.49
C GLN A 68 5.02 6.32 -28.39
N ARG A 69 5.62 6.55 -27.21
CA ARG A 69 6.99 6.14 -26.87
C ARG A 69 7.25 4.64 -27.00
N CYS A 70 6.20 3.80 -27.02
CA CYS A 70 6.37 2.36 -27.23
C CYS A 70 6.73 2.02 -28.70
N ALA A 71 6.30 2.86 -29.65
CA ALA A 71 6.51 2.68 -31.10
C ALA A 71 7.68 3.49 -31.66
N TYR A 72 8.34 4.29 -30.80
CA TYR A 72 9.54 5.05 -31.13
C TYR A 72 10.64 4.16 -31.70
N ALA A 73 11.27 4.66 -32.77
CA ALA A 73 12.33 3.94 -33.45
C ALA A 73 13.57 3.85 -32.55
N ASP A 74 14.44 2.89 -32.82
CA ASP A 74 15.73 2.74 -32.13
C ASP A 74 16.76 3.83 -32.53
N ASP A 75 16.29 4.99 -33.02
CA ASP A 75 17.14 6.16 -33.26
C ASP A 75 17.54 6.83 -31.93
N ALA A 76 18.66 7.56 -31.93
CA ALA A 76 19.30 8.00 -30.69
C ALA A 76 18.41 8.88 -29.79
N ARG A 77 17.44 9.64 -30.34
CA ARG A 77 16.58 10.53 -29.54
C ARG A 77 15.35 9.78 -29.05
N GLU A 78 14.66 9.09 -29.95
CA GLU A 78 13.42 8.38 -29.65
C GLU A 78 13.67 7.15 -28.76
N ALA A 79 14.75 6.40 -29.03
CA ALA A 79 15.18 5.27 -28.19
C ALA A 79 15.49 5.71 -26.76
N GLY A 80 16.09 6.89 -26.58
CA GLY A 80 16.38 7.47 -25.28
C GLY A 80 15.11 7.73 -24.45
N LEU A 81 14.05 8.22 -25.09
CA LEU A 81 12.76 8.48 -24.44
C LEU A 81 11.99 7.20 -24.11
N LYS A 82 12.05 6.18 -24.98
CA LYS A 82 11.51 4.84 -24.72
C LYS A 82 12.23 4.19 -23.53
N THR A 83 13.56 4.20 -23.55
CA THR A 83 14.41 3.65 -22.47
C THR A 83 14.13 4.34 -21.14
N ALA A 84 14.03 5.68 -21.14
CA ALA A 84 13.73 6.44 -19.94
C ALA A 84 12.35 6.12 -19.36
N MET A 85 11.34 5.93 -20.21
CA MET A 85 10.01 5.50 -19.78
C MET A 85 10.08 4.15 -19.06
N TYR A 86 10.67 3.12 -19.65
CA TYR A 86 10.72 1.81 -19.00
C TYR A 86 11.61 1.79 -17.75
N ARG A 87 12.72 2.53 -17.76
CA ARG A 87 13.53 2.76 -16.56
C ARG A 87 12.70 3.40 -15.45
N SER A 88 11.89 4.42 -15.77
CA SER A 88 11.04 5.07 -14.78
C SER A 88 10.01 4.16 -14.14
N LEU A 89 9.37 3.31 -14.94
CA LEU A 89 8.41 2.32 -14.45
C LEU A 89 9.11 1.30 -13.53
N ASN A 90 10.35 0.93 -13.83
CA ASN A 90 11.14 0.03 -13.00
C ASN A 90 11.60 0.66 -11.70
N GLU A 91 12.04 1.93 -11.74
CA GLU A 91 12.45 2.69 -10.55
C GLU A 91 11.27 2.91 -9.59
N CYS A 92 10.10 3.31 -10.11
CA CYS A 92 8.92 3.59 -9.27
C CYS A 92 8.19 2.33 -8.80
N PHE A 93 8.13 1.28 -9.61
CA PHE A 93 7.25 0.13 -9.33
C PHE A 93 7.99 -1.20 -9.17
N GLY A 94 9.32 -1.19 -9.25
CA GLY A 94 10.17 -2.37 -9.14
C GLY A 94 10.40 -3.08 -10.49
N THR A 95 11.55 -3.75 -10.61
CA THR A 95 11.94 -4.51 -11.82
C THR A 95 11.22 -5.85 -11.96
N SER A 96 10.69 -6.39 -10.86
CA SER A 96 9.96 -7.66 -10.81
C SER A 96 8.43 -7.51 -10.93
N ARG A 97 7.94 -6.30 -11.23
CA ARG A 97 6.51 -6.01 -11.43
C ARG A 97 5.90 -6.89 -12.53
N GLU A 98 4.62 -7.20 -12.40
CA GLU A 98 3.87 -8.03 -13.38
C GLU A 98 2.92 -7.21 -14.28
N TYR A 99 3.02 -5.89 -14.17
CA TYR A 99 2.20 -4.90 -14.87
C TYR A 99 3.08 -3.84 -15.52
N LEU A 100 2.56 -3.18 -16.56
CA LEU A 100 3.25 -2.16 -17.37
C LEU A 100 4.53 -2.66 -18.08
N LEU A 101 4.62 -3.96 -18.36
CA LEU A 101 5.84 -4.60 -18.84
C LEU A 101 6.27 -4.08 -20.22
N GLU A 102 7.58 -3.92 -20.42
CA GLU A 102 8.16 -3.51 -21.70
C GLU A 102 7.75 -4.45 -22.83
N LYS A 103 7.89 -5.77 -22.63
CA LYS A 103 7.44 -6.77 -23.60
C LYS A 103 5.99 -6.59 -24.05
N HIS A 104 5.07 -6.14 -23.18
CA HIS A 104 3.67 -5.95 -23.56
C HIS A 104 3.50 -4.67 -24.38
N GLY A 105 4.20 -3.59 -23.99
CA GLY A 105 4.24 -2.34 -24.77
C GLY A 105 4.85 -2.55 -26.16
N GLU A 106 5.92 -3.33 -26.26
CA GLU A 106 6.55 -3.67 -27.55
C GLU A 106 5.65 -4.55 -28.41
N THR A 107 4.92 -5.49 -27.81
CA THR A 107 3.98 -6.36 -28.53
C THR A 107 2.91 -5.51 -29.23
N ILE A 108 2.26 -4.60 -28.50
CA ILE A 108 1.21 -3.75 -29.09
C ILE A 108 1.76 -2.66 -30.01
N ALA A 109 3.02 -2.28 -29.87
CA ALA A 109 3.67 -1.28 -30.72
C ALA A 109 4.29 -1.87 -31.98
N ALA A 110 4.40 -3.20 -32.10
CA ALA A 110 5.04 -3.86 -33.23
C ALA A 110 4.41 -3.46 -34.57
N GLY A 111 5.21 -2.82 -35.43
CA GLY A 111 4.79 -2.35 -36.76
C GLY A 111 3.79 -1.19 -36.73
N VAL A 112 3.61 -0.52 -35.59
CA VAL A 112 2.81 0.70 -35.49
C VAL A 112 3.71 1.90 -35.77
N ASP A 113 3.28 2.75 -36.69
CA ASP A 113 3.92 4.04 -36.93
C ASP A 113 3.53 5.03 -35.81
N ALA A 114 4.52 5.55 -35.09
CA ALA A 114 4.32 6.49 -33.99
C ALA A 114 3.54 7.75 -34.43
N ASP A 115 3.74 8.25 -35.64
CA ASP A 115 3.04 9.43 -36.15
C ASP A 115 1.55 9.16 -36.38
N ASN A 116 1.20 7.94 -36.79
CA ASN A 116 -0.19 7.53 -36.99
C ASN A 116 -0.96 7.42 -35.65
N THR A 117 -0.26 7.16 -34.54
CA THR A 117 -0.89 7.15 -33.22
C THR A 117 -1.28 8.54 -32.72
N GLY A 118 -0.82 9.60 -33.38
CA GLY A 118 -1.19 10.98 -33.06
C GLY A 118 -2.66 11.31 -33.35
N ARG A 119 -3.36 10.48 -34.14
CA ARG A 119 -4.79 10.64 -34.46
C ARG A 119 -5.70 9.68 -33.70
N SER A 120 -5.22 8.46 -33.43
CA SER A 120 -5.95 7.43 -32.70
C SER A 120 -4.99 6.41 -32.09
N LYS A 121 -5.33 5.90 -30.91
CA LYS A 121 -4.60 4.81 -30.24
C LYS A 121 -5.13 3.41 -30.62
N ASN A 122 -6.16 3.32 -31.46
CA ASN A 122 -6.74 2.04 -31.89
C ASN A 122 -5.70 1.04 -32.43
N PRO A 123 -4.65 1.42 -33.19
CA PRO A 123 -3.63 0.47 -33.61
C PRO A 123 -2.97 -0.31 -32.46
N TYR A 124 -2.85 0.30 -31.27
CA TYR A 124 -2.38 -0.40 -30.07
C TYR A 124 -3.47 -1.31 -29.48
N LEU A 125 -4.71 -0.81 -29.42
CA LEU A 125 -5.86 -1.54 -28.85
C LEU A 125 -6.17 -2.81 -29.64
N ASP A 126 -6.09 -2.76 -30.97
CA ASP A 126 -6.35 -3.89 -31.87
C ASP A 126 -5.36 -5.06 -31.65
N ARG A 127 -4.15 -4.77 -31.13
CA ARG A 127 -3.06 -5.74 -30.90
C ARG A 127 -3.06 -6.33 -29.49
N VAL A 128 -4.03 -5.99 -28.64
CA VAL A 128 -4.11 -6.56 -27.29
C VAL A 128 -4.19 -8.09 -27.32
N SER A 129 -4.88 -8.65 -28.32
CA SER A 129 -5.00 -10.11 -28.51
C SER A 129 -3.67 -10.82 -28.81
N ASP A 130 -2.63 -10.08 -29.22
CA ASP A 130 -1.29 -10.62 -29.48
C ASP A 130 -0.48 -10.83 -28.18
N ILE A 131 -0.95 -10.27 -27.06
CA ILE A 131 -0.33 -10.50 -25.76
C ILE A 131 -0.75 -11.88 -25.23
N ALA A 132 0.23 -12.69 -24.84
CA ALA A 132 -0.02 -14.00 -24.25
C ALA A 132 -0.97 -13.91 -23.03
N GLY A 133 -2.06 -14.67 -23.05
CA GLY A 133 -3.11 -14.63 -22.03
C GLY A 133 -4.25 -13.63 -22.30
N CYS A 134 -4.23 -12.93 -23.44
CA CYS A 134 -5.25 -11.98 -23.89
C CYS A 134 -5.99 -12.42 -25.17
N GLU A 135 -5.82 -13.68 -25.62
CA GLU A 135 -6.33 -14.17 -26.91
C GLU A 135 -7.87 -14.12 -27.03
N GLY A 136 -8.58 -14.12 -25.90
CA GLY A 136 -10.05 -14.03 -25.83
C GLY A 136 -10.61 -12.68 -25.41
N ILE A 137 -9.77 -11.64 -25.26
CA ILE A 137 -10.20 -10.31 -24.85
C ILE A 137 -10.95 -9.64 -26.03
N VAL A 138 -12.18 -9.19 -25.77
CA VAL A 138 -12.99 -8.43 -26.73
C VAL A 138 -12.82 -6.92 -26.54
N PRO A 139 -13.16 -6.08 -27.53
CA PRO A 139 -13.01 -4.62 -27.42
C PRO A 139 -13.63 -4.01 -26.14
N GLU A 140 -14.78 -4.51 -25.71
CA GLU A 140 -15.50 -4.03 -24.53
C GLU A 140 -14.75 -4.33 -23.20
N ASP A 141 -13.76 -5.22 -23.24
CA ASP A 141 -12.90 -5.58 -22.11
C ASP A 141 -11.57 -4.80 -22.09
N ILE A 142 -11.35 -3.91 -23.06
CA ILE A 142 -10.15 -3.09 -23.19
C ILE A 142 -10.46 -1.64 -22.81
N ILE A 143 -9.68 -1.09 -21.89
CA ILE A 143 -9.83 0.28 -21.37
C ILE A 143 -8.59 1.09 -21.73
N LEU A 144 -8.76 2.16 -22.50
CA LEU A 144 -7.72 3.16 -22.72
C LEU A 144 -7.83 4.26 -21.66
N VAL A 145 -6.74 4.52 -20.93
CA VAL A 145 -6.57 5.61 -19.97
C VAL A 145 -5.62 6.63 -20.57
N ASP A 146 -6.12 7.82 -20.86
CA ASP A 146 -5.37 8.86 -21.58
C ASP A 146 -5.86 10.25 -21.13
N ASP A 147 -4.99 11.26 -21.17
CA ASP A 147 -5.33 12.64 -20.81
C ASP A 147 -5.85 13.45 -22.00
N ASN A 148 -5.70 12.94 -23.23
CA ASN A 148 -6.10 13.64 -24.44
C ASN A 148 -7.50 13.20 -24.91
N PRO A 149 -8.52 14.08 -24.83
CA PRO A 149 -9.90 13.72 -25.17
C PRO A 149 -10.07 13.36 -26.66
N LYS A 150 -9.13 13.71 -27.54
CA LYS A 150 -9.22 13.37 -28.97
C LYS A 150 -9.27 11.87 -29.24
N TYR A 151 -8.74 11.05 -28.33
CA TYR A 151 -8.72 9.59 -28.47
C TYR A 151 -10.01 8.92 -28.02
N GLN A 152 -10.90 9.64 -27.31
CA GLN A 152 -12.15 9.07 -26.80
C GLN A 152 -13.07 8.59 -27.92
N ALA A 153 -13.47 9.51 -28.81
CA ALA A 153 -14.40 9.20 -29.89
C ALA A 153 -13.94 8.05 -30.80
N PRO A 154 -12.68 7.99 -31.29
CA PRO A 154 -12.25 6.85 -32.11
C PRO A 154 -12.14 5.54 -31.33
N ALA A 155 -11.80 5.56 -30.04
CA ALA A 155 -11.76 4.35 -29.22
C ALA A 155 -13.17 3.78 -28.99
N GLU A 156 -14.10 4.63 -28.55
CA GLU A 156 -15.50 4.23 -28.28
C GLU A 156 -16.22 3.78 -29.55
N ALA A 157 -15.94 4.41 -30.70
CA ALA A 157 -16.49 3.99 -32.00
C ALA A 157 -16.04 2.58 -32.42
N ALA A 158 -14.88 2.12 -31.94
CA ALA A 158 -14.36 0.77 -32.18
C ALA A 158 -14.77 -0.25 -31.10
N GLY A 159 -15.63 0.13 -30.14
CA GLY A 159 -16.12 -0.74 -29.06
C GLY A 159 -15.23 -0.75 -27.82
N TYR A 160 -14.11 -0.01 -27.82
CA TYR A 160 -13.23 0.11 -26.66
C TYR A 160 -13.82 1.02 -25.59
N GLN A 161 -13.40 0.81 -24.35
CA GLN A 161 -13.69 1.70 -23.26
C GLN A 161 -12.63 2.81 -23.16
N PHE A 162 -13.05 4.04 -22.85
CA PHE A 162 -12.15 5.16 -22.60
C PHE A 162 -12.31 5.72 -21.18
N LEU A 163 -11.20 6.15 -20.57
CA LEU A 163 -11.17 6.90 -19.32
C LEU A 163 -10.28 8.14 -19.51
N LEU A 164 -10.92 9.31 -19.53
CA LEU A 164 -10.23 10.59 -19.62
C LEU A 164 -9.59 10.95 -18.27
N VAL A 165 -8.28 11.19 -18.27
CA VAL A 165 -7.58 11.78 -17.14
C VAL A 165 -7.58 13.31 -17.29
N SER A 166 -8.62 13.97 -16.79
CA SER A 166 -8.71 15.43 -16.81
C SER A 166 -8.14 16.04 -15.53
N ARG A 167 -7.23 17.01 -15.69
CA ARG A 167 -6.56 17.76 -14.62
C ARG A 167 -6.85 19.26 -14.66
N GLU A 168 -7.98 19.68 -15.24
CA GLU A 168 -8.35 21.10 -15.40
C GLU A 168 -8.08 21.95 -14.14
N ASP A 169 -7.59 23.18 -14.38
CA ASP A 169 -7.16 24.22 -13.44
C ASP A 169 -8.17 24.53 -12.31
N ASP A 170 -8.28 23.63 -11.34
CA ASP A 170 -9.24 23.71 -10.25
C ASP A 170 -8.52 23.59 -8.90
N ILE A 171 -8.94 24.41 -7.94
CA ILE A 171 -8.44 24.51 -6.56
C ILE A 171 -8.52 23.15 -5.78
N ASN A 172 -9.17 22.13 -6.34
CA ASN A 172 -9.20 20.74 -5.85
C ASN A 172 -8.26 19.76 -6.59
N LEU A 173 -7.22 20.26 -7.27
CA LEU A 173 -6.25 19.51 -8.08
C LEU A 173 -5.73 18.22 -7.43
N VAL A 174 -5.37 18.24 -6.13
CA VAL A 174 -4.83 17.06 -5.42
C VAL A 174 -5.77 15.85 -5.46
N TYR A 175 -7.08 16.07 -5.48
CA TYR A 175 -8.07 15.00 -5.57
C TYR A 175 -8.35 14.57 -7.01
N LYS A 176 -8.45 15.53 -7.94
CA LYS A 176 -8.66 15.22 -9.38
C LYS A 176 -7.48 14.45 -9.96
N ASP A 177 -6.26 14.75 -9.54
CA ASP A 177 -5.01 14.10 -9.98
C ASP A 177 -4.91 12.62 -9.56
N LYS A 178 -5.78 12.14 -8.67
CA LYS A 178 -5.85 10.71 -8.27
C LYS A 178 -7.21 10.07 -8.54
N ALA A 179 -8.18 10.86 -9.01
CA ALA A 179 -9.55 10.41 -9.16
C ALA A 179 -9.71 9.24 -10.14
N TYR A 180 -8.99 9.33 -11.25
CA TYR A 180 -8.98 8.33 -12.31
C TYR A 180 -8.50 6.95 -11.81
N LEU A 181 -7.68 6.90 -10.75
CA LEU A 181 -7.18 5.65 -10.16
C LEU A 181 -8.29 4.80 -9.53
N ILE A 182 -9.32 5.42 -8.95
CA ILE A 182 -10.51 4.66 -8.48
C ILE A 182 -11.44 4.34 -9.66
N GLN A 183 -11.60 5.29 -10.59
CA GLN A 183 -12.49 5.12 -11.74
C GLN A 183 -12.05 3.98 -12.65
N VAL A 184 -10.74 3.79 -12.87
CA VAL A 184 -10.21 2.71 -13.70
C VAL A 184 -10.50 1.34 -13.09
N MET A 185 -10.42 1.18 -11.76
CA MET A 185 -10.78 -0.07 -11.09
C MET A 185 -12.27 -0.40 -11.27
N ARG A 186 -13.15 0.61 -11.16
CA ARG A 186 -14.58 0.43 -11.40
C ARG A 186 -14.89 0.13 -12.86
N LYS A 187 -14.22 0.83 -13.79
CA LYS A 187 -14.37 0.61 -15.23
C LYS A 187 -13.88 -0.78 -15.64
N ALA A 188 -12.87 -1.29 -14.94
CA ALA A 188 -12.41 -2.68 -15.01
C ALA A 188 -13.36 -3.67 -14.31
N GLY A 189 -14.51 -3.23 -13.80
CA GLY A 189 -15.53 -4.11 -13.23
C GLY A 189 -15.26 -4.61 -11.82
N LEU A 190 -14.27 -4.05 -11.10
CA LEU A 190 -14.06 -4.42 -9.71
C LEU A 190 -15.24 -3.94 -8.84
N SER A 191 -15.75 -4.84 -8.01
CA SER A 191 -16.74 -4.50 -6.98
C SER A 191 -16.15 -3.62 -5.89
N ASP A 192 -17.00 -2.89 -5.17
CA ASP A 192 -16.62 -2.10 -3.99
C ASP A 192 -15.80 -2.92 -2.98
N LYS A 193 -16.19 -4.19 -2.77
CA LYS A 193 -15.46 -5.10 -1.88
C LYS A 193 -14.05 -5.39 -2.40
N GLN A 194 -13.86 -5.62 -3.70
CA GLN A 194 -12.55 -5.86 -4.29
C GLN A 194 -11.67 -4.61 -4.22
N ILE A 195 -12.23 -3.43 -4.49
CA ILE A 195 -11.51 -2.15 -4.41
C ILE A 195 -11.04 -1.89 -2.97
N LEU A 196 -11.95 -1.95 -1.99
CA LEU A 196 -11.64 -1.65 -0.60
C LEU A 196 -10.69 -2.69 0.02
N ALA A 197 -10.89 -3.99 -0.25
CA ALA A 197 -9.96 -5.02 0.18
C ALA A 197 -8.59 -4.87 -0.49
N GLY A 198 -8.58 -4.49 -1.77
CA GLY A 198 -7.38 -4.18 -2.53
C GLY A 198 -6.58 -3.05 -1.90
N ILE A 199 -7.24 -1.93 -1.58
CA ILE A 199 -6.62 -0.76 -0.94
C ILE A 199 -6.00 -1.16 0.40
N VAL A 200 -6.72 -1.89 1.26
CA VAL A 200 -6.19 -2.31 2.57
C VAL A 200 -4.99 -3.26 2.43
N LYS A 201 -5.02 -4.18 1.48
CA LYS A 201 -3.97 -5.21 1.34
C LYS A 201 -2.70 -4.68 0.68
N ASN A 202 -2.84 -3.81 -0.32
CA ASN A 202 -1.75 -3.41 -1.22
C ASN A 202 -1.16 -2.02 -0.90
N ALA A 203 -1.85 -1.18 -0.12
CA ALA A 203 -1.31 0.10 0.35
C ALA A 203 -0.58 -0.09 1.69
N ASP A 204 0.72 -0.39 1.62
CA ASP A 204 1.56 -0.55 2.81
C ASP A 204 1.71 0.78 3.56
N ASN A 205 1.88 1.88 2.82
CA ASN A 205 1.85 3.23 3.38
C ASN A 205 0.42 3.61 3.81
N ARG A 206 0.27 3.98 5.08
CA ARG A 206 -1.00 4.40 5.67
C ARG A 206 -1.58 5.63 5.00
N ASP A 207 -0.77 6.63 4.69
CA ASP A 207 -1.28 7.89 4.15
C ASP A 207 -1.86 7.67 2.75
N VAL A 208 -1.20 6.83 1.96
CA VAL A 208 -1.72 6.34 0.66
C VAL A 208 -3.03 5.58 0.83
N ARG A 209 -3.11 4.68 1.82
CA ARG A 209 -4.34 3.92 2.11
C ARG A 209 -5.51 4.85 2.47
N ILE A 210 -5.29 5.80 3.38
CA ILE A 210 -6.34 6.74 3.82
C ILE A 210 -6.75 7.66 2.68
N ASP A 211 -5.80 8.15 1.90
CA ASP A 211 -6.09 9.02 0.77
C ASP A 211 -6.89 8.30 -0.32
N LEU A 212 -6.52 7.07 -0.70
CA LEU A 212 -7.30 6.25 -1.63
C LEU A 212 -8.71 5.93 -1.12
N LEU A 213 -8.89 5.70 0.19
CA LEU A 213 -10.21 5.54 0.80
C LEU A 213 -11.04 6.82 0.71
N ASP A 214 -10.43 7.98 0.97
CA ASP A 214 -11.09 9.27 0.87
C ASP A 214 -11.48 9.58 -0.58
N ILE A 215 -10.62 9.25 -1.54
CA ILE A 215 -10.92 9.37 -2.95
C ILE A 215 -12.09 8.45 -3.32
N TYR A 216 -12.04 7.19 -2.91
CA TYR A 216 -13.10 6.22 -3.16
C TYR A 216 -14.46 6.70 -2.65
N MET A 217 -14.51 7.28 -1.45
CA MET A 217 -15.76 7.78 -0.86
C MET A 217 -16.32 9.01 -1.58
N LYS A 218 -15.45 9.85 -2.13
CA LYS A 218 -15.87 11.08 -2.83
C LYS A 218 -16.26 10.84 -4.29
N ILE A 219 -15.64 9.86 -4.98
CA ILE A 219 -15.96 9.55 -6.38
C ILE A 219 -17.03 8.47 -6.41
N GLY A 220 -18.15 8.72 -7.07
CA GLY A 220 -19.17 7.71 -7.36
C GLY A 220 -19.00 7.02 -8.73
N PRO A 221 -19.85 6.05 -9.07
CA PRO A 221 -20.83 5.44 -8.18
C PRO A 221 -20.17 4.45 -7.21
N HIS A 222 -20.70 4.36 -5.99
CA HIS A 222 -20.43 3.28 -5.02
C HIS A 222 -21.75 2.85 -4.40
N SER A 223 -21.82 1.61 -3.94
CA SER A 223 -22.97 1.09 -3.20
C SER A 223 -23.03 1.67 -1.78
N THR A 224 -24.21 1.61 -1.16
CA THR A 224 -24.38 2.05 0.23
C THR A 224 -23.54 1.19 1.18
N GLU A 225 -23.44 -0.11 0.89
CA GLU A 225 -22.60 -1.08 1.60
C GLU A 225 -21.12 -0.75 1.45
N GLY A 226 -20.67 -0.44 0.22
CA GLY A 226 -19.29 -0.06 -0.06
C GLY A 226 -18.90 1.24 0.66
N PHE A 227 -19.76 2.26 0.61
CA PHE A 227 -19.53 3.51 1.34
C PHE A 227 -19.52 3.29 2.86
N GLY A 228 -20.42 2.46 3.38
CA GLY A 228 -20.44 2.07 4.79
C GLY A 228 -19.17 1.34 5.22
N LEU A 229 -18.68 0.40 4.41
CA LEU A 229 -17.44 -0.33 4.67
C LEU A 229 -16.22 0.59 4.66
N ALA A 230 -16.11 1.51 3.70
CA ALA A 230 -15.01 2.48 3.64
C ALA A 230 -14.92 3.34 4.93
N LYS A 231 -16.08 3.80 5.44
CA LYS A 231 -16.15 4.51 6.73
C LYS A 231 -15.69 3.65 7.91
N GLN A 232 -16.11 2.38 7.95
CA GLN A 232 -15.69 1.46 9.01
C GLN A 232 -14.18 1.18 8.96
N ILE A 233 -13.61 0.97 7.77
CA ILE A 233 -12.16 0.81 7.59
C ILE A 233 -11.42 2.04 8.14
N LYS A 234 -11.86 3.25 7.78
CA LYS A 234 -11.22 4.50 8.24
C LYS A 234 -11.32 4.66 9.77
N ALA A 235 -12.46 4.33 10.37
CA ALA A 235 -12.62 4.36 11.83
C ALA A 235 -11.69 3.35 12.54
N ARG A 236 -11.62 2.11 12.04
CA ARG A 236 -10.74 1.04 12.56
C ARG A 236 -9.27 1.40 12.42
N ASP A 237 -8.87 2.00 11.31
CA ASP A 237 -7.49 2.48 11.11
C ASP A 237 -7.13 3.54 12.15
N GLN A 238 -8.07 4.44 12.47
CA GLN A 238 -7.90 5.45 13.52
C GLN A 238 -7.79 4.82 14.92
N GLU A 239 -8.53 3.76 15.21
CA GLU A 239 -8.37 2.96 16.45
C GLU A 239 -6.98 2.34 16.54
N LEU A 240 -6.51 1.69 15.47
CA LEU A 240 -5.18 1.09 15.40
C LEU A 240 -4.06 2.12 15.51
N GLN A 241 -4.26 3.33 15.00
CA GLN A 241 -3.28 4.41 15.08
C GLN A 241 -2.95 4.82 16.51
N HIS A 242 -3.94 4.83 17.41
CA HIS A 242 -3.71 5.20 18.80
C HIS A 242 -3.08 4.07 19.62
N ALA A 243 -3.48 2.82 19.36
CA ALA A 243 -3.22 1.72 20.28
C ALA A 243 -2.26 0.65 19.75
N TYR A 244 -2.06 0.55 18.42
CA TYR A 244 -1.39 -0.59 17.79
C TYR A 244 -0.19 -0.20 16.92
N TYR A 245 -0.37 0.66 15.92
CA TYR A 245 0.68 1.01 14.96
C TYR A 245 1.96 1.59 15.60
N PRO A 246 1.91 2.45 16.62
CA PRO A 246 3.13 2.95 17.26
C PRO A 246 3.98 1.83 17.86
N LYS A 247 3.36 0.74 18.32
CA LYS A 247 4.06 -0.40 18.93
C LYS A 247 4.64 -1.32 17.86
N LEU A 248 3.88 -1.54 16.78
CA LEU A 248 4.35 -2.30 15.63
C LEU A 248 5.57 -1.62 15.00
N ALA A 249 5.53 -0.30 14.82
CA ALA A 249 6.64 0.47 14.26
C ALA A 249 7.94 0.35 15.09
N VAL A 250 7.84 0.35 16.43
CA VAL A 250 8.99 0.13 17.32
C VAL A 250 9.58 -1.27 17.09
N LEU A 251 8.73 -2.28 16.92
CA LEU A 251 9.18 -3.65 16.67
C LEU A 251 9.84 -3.79 15.29
N GLU A 252 9.25 -3.21 14.25
CA GLU A 252 9.77 -3.22 12.89
C GLU A 252 11.12 -2.51 12.81
N HIS A 253 11.25 -1.33 13.43
CA HIS A 253 12.51 -0.60 13.51
C HIS A 253 13.61 -1.44 14.16
N HIS A 254 13.30 -2.13 15.26
CA HIS A 254 14.25 -3.04 15.90
C HIS A 254 14.64 -4.23 15.01
N CYS A 255 13.74 -4.76 14.19
CA CYS A 255 14.08 -5.84 13.25
C CYS A 255 15.12 -5.36 12.23
N VAL A 256 14.96 -4.14 11.70
CA VAL A 256 15.87 -3.55 10.72
C VAL A 256 17.25 -3.28 11.33
N GLU A 257 17.31 -2.59 12.49
CA GLU A 257 18.59 -2.27 13.15
C GLU A 257 19.43 -3.52 13.46
N HIS A 258 18.80 -4.66 13.75
CA HIS A 258 19.50 -5.88 14.16
C HIS A 258 19.71 -6.91 13.05
N GLY A 259 18.97 -6.83 11.95
CA GLY A 259 19.29 -7.55 10.72
C GLY A 259 20.67 -7.15 10.19
N GLU A 260 21.07 -5.89 10.37
CA GLU A 260 22.36 -5.36 9.90
C GLU A 260 23.53 -5.64 10.85
N ILE A 261 23.29 -5.74 12.17
CA ILE A 261 24.37 -5.81 13.19
C ILE A 261 24.83 -7.25 13.47
N LEU A 262 24.05 -8.29 13.14
CA LEU A 262 24.23 -9.63 13.71
C LEU A 262 24.24 -10.78 12.70
N ALA A 263 24.98 -10.64 11.60
CA ALA A 263 25.41 -11.79 10.80
C ALA A 263 26.14 -12.89 11.62
N ASP A 264 26.59 -12.56 12.85
CA ASP A 264 27.32 -13.44 13.76
C ASP A 264 26.53 -13.96 15.00
N SER A 265 25.23 -13.66 15.15
CA SER A 265 24.45 -14.22 16.28
C SER A 265 23.16 -14.90 15.85
N ASN A 266 23.05 -16.20 16.17
CA ASN A 266 21.94 -17.13 15.89
C ASN A 266 20.80 -16.57 14.99
N PRO A 267 20.94 -16.67 13.66
CA PRO A 267 20.02 -16.07 12.68
C PRO A 267 18.57 -16.57 12.80
N TYR A 268 18.37 -17.76 13.36
CA TYR A 268 17.05 -18.37 13.55
C TYR A 268 16.14 -17.56 14.50
N LYS A 269 16.72 -16.78 15.42
CA LYS A 269 15.96 -16.03 16.42
C LYS A 269 15.34 -14.76 15.85
N TRP A 270 16.10 -14.00 15.06
CA TRP A 270 15.61 -12.76 14.46
C TRP A 270 14.59 -13.02 13.36
N GLN A 271 14.76 -14.13 12.62
CA GLN A 271 13.76 -14.60 11.66
C GLN A 271 12.38 -14.82 12.29
N GLN A 272 12.31 -15.23 13.57
CA GLN A 272 11.04 -15.39 14.28
C GLN A 272 10.40 -14.05 14.67
N VAL A 273 11.22 -13.05 15.04
CA VAL A 273 10.74 -11.69 15.37
C VAL A 273 10.21 -11.01 14.11
N GLU A 274 10.93 -11.11 13.00
CA GLU A 274 10.50 -10.60 11.70
C GLU A 274 9.20 -11.25 11.24
N LYS A 275 9.09 -12.58 11.36
CA LYS A 275 7.85 -13.31 11.09
C LYS A 275 6.69 -12.84 11.98
N PHE A 276 6.94 -12.54 13.25
CA PHE A 276 5.92 -12.00 14.14
C PHE A 276 5.46 -10.61 13.70
N ALA A 277 6.39 -9.69 13.41
CA ALA A 277 6.09 -8.34 12.94
C ALA A 277 5.26 -8.37 11.64
N HIS A 278 5.67 -9.22 10.69
CA HIS A 278 4.91 -9.46 9.47
C HIS A 278 3.49 -9.99 9.77
N THR A 279 3.36 -10.99 10.64
CA THR A 279 2.06 -11.55 11.05
C THR A 279 1.18 -10.49 11.71
N ALA A 280 1.77 -9.61 12.53
CA ALA A 280 1.10 -8.51 13.19
C ALA A 280 0.57 -7.46 12.20
N GLY A 281 1.32 -7.17 11.13
CA GLY A 281 0.85 -6.34 10.01
C GLY A 281 -0.35 -6.96 9.29
N GLU A 282 -0.28 -8.25 8.98
CA GLU A 282 -1.38 -8.98 8.32
C GLU A 282 -2.65 -9.07 9.19
N CYS A 283 -2.50 -9.27 10.51
CA CYS A 283 -3.63 -9.23 11.45
C CYS A 283 -4.31 -7.87 11.45
N ALA A 284 -3.55 -6.77 11.40
CA ALA A 284 -4.10 -5.43 11.31
C ALA A 284 -4.88 -5.22 10.00
N LYS A 285 -4.32 -5.64 8.85
CA LYS A 285 -5.01 -5.58 7.55
C LYS A 285 -6.33 -6.39 7.57
N ASN A 286 -6.34 -7.56 8.19
CA ASN A 286 -7.56 -8.37 8.33
C ASN A 286 -8.60 -7.69 9.25
N TYR A 287 -8.16 -7.13 10.39
CA TYR A 287 -9.03 -6.37 11.28
C TYR A 287 -9.69 -5.17 10.58
N LEU A 288 -8.95 -4.45 9.73
CA LEU A 288 -9.53 -3.34 8.97
C LEU A 288 -10.74 -3.78 8.13
N LEU A 289 -10.67 -4.97 7.51
CA LEU A 289 -11.74 -5.50 6.67
C LEU A 289 -12.88 -6.15 7.47
N ASN A 290 -12.55 -7.01 8.42
CA ASN A 290 -13.53 -7.86 9.10
C ASN A 290 -14.05 -7.23 10.41
N GLY A 291 -13.24 -6.38 11.06
CA GLY A 291 -13.53 -5.80 12.36
C GLY A 291 -13.55 -6.81 13.50
N SER A 292 -12.93 -7.98 13.34
CA SER A 292 -12.98 -9.05 14.33
C SER A 292 -11.73 -9.07 15.19
N ASN A 293 -11.90 -9.11 16.52
CA ASN A 293 -10.77 -9.35 17.41
C ASN A 293 -10.12 -10.72 17.15
N ASN A 294 -10.84 -11.67 16.54
CA ASN A 294 -10.29 -12.97 16.15
C ASN A 294 -9.24 -12.87 15.04
N ASP A 295 -9.18 -11.76 14.30
CA ASP A 295 -8.16 -11.55 13.26
C ASP A 295 -6.73 -11.53 13.84
N PHE A 296 -6.58 -11.30 15.15
CA PHE A 296 -5.30 -11.29 15.86
C PHE A 296 -4.92 -12.63 16.50
N LYS A 297 -5.76 -13.67 16.38
CA LYS A 297 -5.47 -15.01 16.94
C LYS A 297 -4.08 -15.57 16.55
N PRO A 298 -3.57 -15.37 15.32
CA PRO A 298 -2.22 -15.84 14.95
C PRO A 298 -1.08 -15.28 15.82
N LEU A 299 -1.29 -14.13 16.50
CA LEU A 299 -0.32 -13.56 17.42
C LEU A 299 -0.26 -14.32 18.75
N GLU A 300 -1.36 -14.95 19.17
CA GLU A 300 -1.40 -15.78 20.39
C GLU A 300 -0.51 -17.02 20.22
N ASP A 301 -0.57 -17.65 19.04
CA ASP A 301 0.25 -18.82 18.71
C ASP A 301 1.76 -18.51 18.68
N SER A 302 2.10 -17.23 18.48
CA SER A 302 3.50 -16.77 18.42
C SER A 302 4.05 -16.34 19.78
N LYS A 303 3.22 -16.37 20.83
CA LYS A 303 3.51 -15.75 22.12
C LYS A 303 4.60 -16.46 22.93
N GLU A 304 4.54 -17.79 23.03
CA GLU A 304 5.55 -18.58 23.78
C GLU A 304 6.95 -18.45 23.16
N ILE A 305 6.99 -18.33 21.83
CA ILE A 305 8.20 -18.13 21.04
C ILE A 305 8.80 -16.76 21.36
N MET A 306 7.98 -15.72 21.38
CA MET A 306 8.43 -14.36 21.71
C MET A 306 8.84 -14.20 23.18
N GLU A 307 8.14 -14.84 24.13
CA GLU A 307 8.54 -14.91 25.54
C GLU A 307 9.91 -15.57 25.70
N SER A 308 10.18 -16.62 24.93
CA SER A 308 11.48 -17.30 24.93
C SER A 308 12.62 -16.42 24.38
N LEU A 309 12.31 -15.56 23.41
CA LEU A 309 13.27 -14.61 22.81
C LEU A 309 13.59 -13.44 23.75
N SER A 310 12.60 -12.90 24.47
CA SER A 310 12.77 -11.76 25.38
C SER A 310 13.61 -12.09 26.63
N LEU A 311 13.65 -13.36 27.04
CA LEU A 311 14.40 -13.83 28.21
C LEU A 311 15.93 -14.00 27.97
N HIS A 312 16.40 -13.87 26.72
CA HIS A 312 17.80 -14.16 26.37
C HIS A 312 18.83 -13.17 26.97
N ARG A 313 20.06 -13.67 27.18
CA ARG A 313 21.04 -13.16 28.19
C ARG A 313 21.99 -12.02 27.77
N ARG A 314 21.90 -11.42 26.58
CA ARG A 314 22.84 -10.35 26.18
C ARG A 314 22.15 -8.99 26.07
N GLY A 315 22.16 -8.27 27.20
CA GLY A 315 22.10 -6.81 27.35
C GLY A 315 20.78 -6.26 27.93
N LYS A 316 20.92 -5.48 29.00
CA LYS A 316 19.83 -5.00 29.87
C LYS A 316 18.86 -4.02 29.18
N ARG A 317 19.32 -3.28 28.15
CA ARG A 317 18.50 -2.41 27.30
C ARG A 317 17.54 -3.21 26.40
N TRP A 318 17.96 -4.39 25.93
CA TRP A 318 17.20 -5.26 25.02
C TRP A 318 15.98 -5.90 25.67
N ARG A 319 16.08 -6.21 26.96
CA ARG A 319 14.97 -6.73 27.76
C ARG A 319 13.89 -5.70 28.03
N ILE A 320 14.19 -4.40 27.97
CA ILE A 320 13.22 -3.36 28.32
C ILE A 320 12.42 -2.97 27.07
N LEU A 321 13.09 -2.73 25.94
CA LEU A 321 12.41 -2.27 24.72
C LEU A 321 11.66 -3.39 23.98
N GLY A 322 12.26 -4.59 23.87
CA GLY A 322 11.59 -5.75 23.26
C GLY A 322 10.38 -6.21 24.05
N THR A 323 10.48 -6.22 25.39
CA THR A 323 9.36 -6.60 26.28
C THR A 323 8.27 -5.53 26.29
N ILE A 324 8.58 -4.22 26.22
CA ILE A 324 7.56 -3.17 26.11
C ILE A 324 6.80 -3.28 24.77
N GLY A 325 7.50 -3.49 23.65
CA GLY A 325 6.85 -3.69 22.35
C GLY A 325 5.96 -4.96 22.31
N LEU A 326 6.46 -6.07 22.87
CA LEU A 326 5.76 -7.36 22.91
C LEU A 326 4.58 -7.41 23.88
N SER A 327 4.75 -6.92 25.10
CA SER A 327 3.69 -6.85 26.11
C SER A 327 2.54 -5.98 25.63
N LEU A 328 2.82 -4.95 24.82
CA LEU A 328 1.81 -3.99 24.37
C LEU A 328 1.06 -4.41 23.10
N ILE A 329 1.63 -5.24 22.24
CA ILE A 329 0.95 -5.84 21.07
C ILE A 329 0.11 -7.04 21.52
N ALA A 330 0.64 -7.87 22.43
CA ALA A 330 -0.07 -9.03 22.97
C ALA A 330 -1.19 -8.68 23.97
N THR A 331 -1.14 -7.52 24.63
CA THR A 331 -2.27 -7.02 25.46
C THR A 331 -3.36 -6.30 24.66
N GLY A 332 -3.16 -6.13 23.35
CA GLY A 332 -4.00 -5.35 22.44
C GLY A 332 -5.00 -6.15 21.60
N VAL A 333 -5.20 -7.45 21.86
CA VAL A 333 -6.35 -8.19 21.31
C VAL A 333 -7.59 -7.80 22.13
N GLY A 334 -8.12 -6.63 21.86
CA GLY A 334 -9.21 -6.05 22.64
C GLY A 334 -9.52 -4.63 22.23
N ILE A 335 -9.85 -4.44 20.95
CA ILE A 335 -10.52 -3.20 20.57
C ILE A 335 -11.94 -3.26 21.14
N GLY A 336 -12.14 -2.37 22.09
CA GLY A 336 -13.27 -2.31 22.99
C GLY A 336 -12.82 -1.54 24.22
N VAL A 337 -12.94 -0.22 24.17
CA VAL A 337 -12.81 0.69 25.33
C VAL A 337 -13.49 0.15 26.61
N PRO A 338 -14.61 -0.60 26.56
CA PRO A 338 -15.19 -1.22 27.75
C PRO A 338 -14.32 -2.30 28.40
N TRP A 339 -13.54 -3.07 27.64
CA TRP A 339 -12.72 -4.16 28.19
C TRP A 339 -11.46 -3.66 28.88
N LEU A 340 -10.80 -2.64 28.30
CA LEU A 340 -9.68 -1.96 28.94
C LEU A 340 -10.14 -1.26 30.22
N ALA A 341 -11.30 -0.58 30.21
CA ALA A 341 -11.90 0.01 31.40
C ALA A 341 -12.31 -1.04 32.45
N TYR A 342 -12.82 -2.20 32.03
CA TYR A 342 -13.17 -3.32 32.91
C TYR A 342 -11.94 -3.96 33.57
N LYS A 343 -10.84 -4.14 32.81
CA LYS A 343 -9.55 -4.66 33.33
C LYS A 343 -8.84 -3.65 34.21
N ILE A 344 -8.87 -2.36 33.87
CA ILE A 344 -8.38 -1.27 34.73
C ILE A 344 -9.21 -1.20 36.02
N GLY A 345 -10.54 -1.34 35.94
CA GLY A 345 -11.43 -1.42 37.10
C GLY A 345 -11.17 -2.63 38.01
N GLN A 346 -10.93 -3.81 37.43
CA GLN A 346 -10.50 -5.00 38.19
C GLN A 346 -9.11 -4.82 38.82
N ALA A 347 -8.18 -4.16 38.12
CA ALA A 347 -6.83 -3.88 38.62
C ALA A 347 -6.88 -2.92 39.83
N ILE A 348 -7.69 -1.87 39.76
CA ILE A 348 -7.92 -0.93 40.87
C ILE A 348 -8.58 -1.64 42.07
N GLY A 349 -9.59 -2.48 41.80
CA GLY A 349 -10.26 -3.26 42.84
C GLY A 349 -9.38 -4.33 43.51
N ASN A 350 -8.40 -4.89 42.79
CA ASN A 350 -7.45 -5.87 43.33
C ASN A 350 -6.30 -5.19 44.10
N ALA A 351 -5.85 -3.99 43.66
CA ALA A 351 -4.90 -3.16 44.39
C ALA A 351 -5.45 -2.74 45.76
N TRP A 352 -6.73 -2.35 45.83
CA TRP A 352 -7.42 -2.03 47.09
C TRP A 352 -7.55 -3.22 48.05
N LYS A 353 -7.47 -4.45 47.55
CA LYS A 353 -7.58 -5.69 48.34
C LYS A 353 -6.22 -6.31 48.67
N GLY A 354 -5.12 -5.60 48.42
CA GLY A 354 -3.76 -6.09 48.69
C GLY A 354 -3.37 -7.33 47.88
N LYS A 355 -4.07 -7.62 46.78
CA LYS A 355 -3.72 -8.71 45.87
C LYS A 355 -2.76 -8.20 44.78
N PRO A 356 -1.78 -9.01 44.35
CA PRO A 356 -0.89 -8.64 43.27
C PRO A 356 -1.70 -8.35 42.00
N VAL A 357 -1.50 -7.16 41.44
CA VAL A 357 -2.10 -6.76 40.17
C VAL A 357 -1.27 -7.39 39.06
N ASN A 358 -1.72 -8.55 38.59
CA ASN A 358 -1.16 -9.19 37.41
C ASN A 358 -1.58 -8.37 36.18
N PHE A 359 -0.72 -7.47 35.74
CA PHE A 359 -0.71 -7.08 34.34
C PHE A 359 -0.38 -8.36 33.57
N LEU A 360 -1.35 -8.86 32.79
CA LEU A 360 -1.09 -10.00 31.93
C LEU A 360 0.11 -9.65 31.06
N PHE A 361 1.20 -10.40 31.24
CA PHE A 361 2.49 -10.30 30.54
C PHE A 361 3.51 -9.29 31.10
N LEU A 362 3.70 -9.35 32.42
CA LEU A 362 5.05 -9.46 32.95
C LEU A 362 5.20 -10.85 33.57
N GLY A 363 5.71 -11.81 32.80
CA GLY A 363 6.33 -12.98 33.39
C GLY A 363 7.41 -12.51 34.35
N GLU A 364 7.43 -13.04 35.56
CA GLU A 364 8.32 -12.67 36.65
C GLU A 364 9.76 -12.48 36.17
N THR A 365 10.21 -11.23 36.01
CA THR A 365 11.56 -10.81 36.40
C THR A 365 11.63 -9.28 36.43
N GLN A 366 11.88 -8.76 37.64
CA GLN A 366 12.12 -7.35 38.00
C GLN A 366 10.90 -6.41 38.18
N SER A 367 9.85 -6.93 38.81
CA SER A 367 8.77 -6.10 39.40
C SER A 367 9.22 -5.22 40.58
N SER A 368 10.46 -5.34 41.08
CA SER A 368 10.93 -4.50 42.20
C SER A 368 11.39 -3.12 41.76
N GLU A 369 12.18 -2.98 40.68
CA GLU A 369 12.73 -1.69 40.25
C GLU A 369 11.68 -0.78 39.60
N GLN A 370 10.74 -1.34 38.83
CA GLN A 370 9.61 -0.59 38.25
C GLN A 370 8.56 -0.20 39.30
N ALA A 371 8.28 -1.06 40.29
CA ALA A 371 7.43 -0.68 41.42
C ALA A 371 8.07 0.41 42.29
N GLN A 372 9.41 0.42 42.40
CA GLN A 372 10.15 1.46 43.12
C GLN A 372 10.20 2.77 42.34
N ALA A 373 10.34 2.74 41.00
CA ALA A 373 10.28 3.91 40.12
C ALA A 373 8.89 4.57 40.10
N ILE A 374 7.82 3.76 40.17
CA ILE A 374 6.44 4.27 40.27
C ILE A 374 6.14 4.79 41.68
N LYS A 375 6.64 4.12 42.74
CA LYS A 375 6.55 4.64 44.12
C LYS A 375 7.31 5.96 44.30
N SER A 376 8.49 6.09 43.72
CA SER A 376 9.27 7.32 43.79
C SER A 376 8.63 8.45 42.97
N ALA A 377 8.07 8.14 41.79
CA ALA A 377 7.30 9.11 41.00
C ALA A 377 6.00 9.56 41.70
N ALA A 378 5.28 8.65 42.38
CA ALA A 378 4.10 9.00 43.17
C ALA A 378 4.45 9.83 44.42
N SER A 379 5.61 9.59 45.04
CA SER A 379 6.10 10.41 46.16
C SER A 379 6.56 11.82 45.73
N GLN A 380 6.90 12.01 44.45
CA GLN A 380 7.28 13.31 43.88
C GLN A 380 6.08 14.16 43.43
N LEU A 381 4.88 13.59 43.34
CA LEU A 381 3.64 14.31 43.05
C LEU A 381 2.90 14.83 44.29
N GLY A 382 3.50 14.70 45.48
CA GLY A 382 3.12 15.50 46.65
C GLY A 382 1.64 15.41 47.07
N ILE A 383 1.04 14.22 47.06
CA ILE A 383 -0.22 13.99 47.80
C ILE A 383 0.11 13.03 48.94
N GLY A 384 0.64 13.60 50.01
CA GLY A 384 0.68 12.96 51.32
C GLY A 384 -0.62 13.25 52.07
N HIS A 385 -1.15 12.17 52.66
CA HIS A 385 -2.11 12.11 53.77
C HIS A 385 -3.50 12.73 53.61
#